data_AF-A0A0Q7IGG5-F1
#
_entry.id   AF-A0A0Q7IGG5-F1
#
_cell.length_a   1.000
_cell.length_b   1.000
_cell.length_c   1.000
_cell.angle_alpha   90.00
_cell.angle_beta   90.00
_cell.angle_gamma   90.00
#
_symmetry.space_group_name_H-M   'P 1'
#
loop_
_entity.id
_entity.type
_entity.pdbx_description
1 polymer ?
#
loop_
_entity_poly.entity_id
_entity_poly.type
_entity_poly.pdbx_seq_one_letter_code
_entity_poly.pdbx_strand_id
1 'polypeptide(L)'
;MLETIKQAGSTLTPGQIAKVRQQAEDFEGVFLNTLTKELFSSIKTDASVMGGGFGEETWRSMQSEQLANTMAQNGGLGIAEQLLPDLLAMQEAANNQNTLPGAYK
;
A
#
# COMPACT_ATOMS: atom_id res chain seq x y z
N MET A 1 23.32 26.28 32.03
CA MET A 1 23.62 25.13 31.15
C MET A 1 22.37 24.27 31.05
N LEU A 2 21.52 24.53 30.07
CA LEU A 2 20.44 23.62 29.65
C LEU A 2 20.37 23.75 28.13
N GLU A 3 21.30 23.07 27.45
CA GLU A 3 21.24 22.96 26.00
C GLU A 3 20.11 21.99 25.65
N THR A 4 19.09 22.58 25.03
CA THR A 4 18.03 21.99 24.24
C THR A 4 18.40 20.63 23.66
N ILE A 5 17.68 19.59 24.07
CA ILE A 5 17.64 18.31 23.37
C ILE A 5 17.05 18.58 21.98
N LYS A 6 17.93 18.89 21.03
CA LYS A 6 17.60 18.91 19.61
C LYS A 6 17.36 17.45 19.25
N GLN A 7 16.08 17.07 19.27
CA GLN A 7 15.59 15.79 18.76
C GLN A 7 16.32 15.52 17.44
N ALA A 8 17.00 14.38 17.35
CA ALA A 8 17.69 13.95 16.14
C ALA A 8 16.62 13.77 15.06
N GLY A 9 16.36 14.85 14.31
CA GLY A 9 15.37 14.85 13.25
C GLY A 9 15.80 13.88 12.17
N SER A 10 14.86 13.06 11.70
CA SER A 10 15.00 12.19 10.54
C SER A 10 15.85 12.83 9.45
N THR A 11 16.83 12.09 8.93
CA THR A 11 17.68 12.55 7.82
C THR A 11 16.92 12.60 6.48
N LEU A 12 15.67 12.14 6.46
CA LEU A 12 14.78 12.20 5.32
C LEU A 12 14.14 13.58 5.16
N THR A 13 14.21 14.09 3.94
CA THR A 13 13.45 15.27 3.53
C THR A 13 11.94 14.96 3.44
N PRO A 14 11.07 15.96 3.61
CA PRO A 14 9.62 15.78 3.42
C PRO A 14 9.26 15.15 2.06
N GLY A 15 10.02 15.45 1.00
CA GLY A 15 9.82 14.86 -0.32
C GLY A 15 10.16 13.37 -0.38
N GLN A 16 11.20 12.92 0.34
CA GLN A 16 11.52 11.49 0.47
C GLN A 16 10.43 10.76 1.27
N ILE A 17 9.95 11.34 2.35
CA ILE A 17 8.85 10.77 3.15
C ILE A 17 7.59 10.63 2.30
N ALA A 18 7.23 11.67 1.53
CA ALA A 18 6.09 11.63 0.61
C ALA A 18 6.26 10.55 -0.48
N LYS A 19 7.47 10.37 -0.99
CA LYS A 19 7.77 9.31 -1.98
C LYS A 19 7.61 7.92 -1.39
N VAL A 20 8.09 7.68 -0.17
CA VAL A 20 7.95 6.39 0.51
C VAL A 20 6.47 6.10 0.81
N ARG A 21 5.70 7.12 1.22
CA ARG A 21 4.24 7.01 1.38
C ARG A 21 3.56 6.59 0.07
N GLN A 22 3.86 7.28 -1.04
CA GLN A 22 3.29 6.94 -2.34
C GLN A 22 3.61 5.48 -2.72
N GLN A 23 4.83 5.01 -2.46
CA GLN A 23 5.21 3.63 -2.76
C GLN A 23 4.44 2.61 -1.89
N ALA A 24 4.14 2.95 -0.64
CA ALA A 24 3.33 2.11 0.24
C ALA A 24 1.86 2.04 -0.23
N GLU A 25 1.29 3.17 -0.66
CA GLU A 25 -0.05 3.25 -1.25
C GLU A 25 -0.13 2.47 -2.58
N ASP A 26 0.87 2.61 -3.46
CA ASP A 26 0.95 1.87 -4.73
C ASP A 26 1.01 0.35 -4.48
N PHE A 27 1.77 -0.07 -3.47
CA PHE A 27 1.85 -1.48 -3.06
C PHE A 27 0.49 -2.00 -2.58
N GLU A 28 -0.19 -1.24 -1.73
CA GLU A 28 -1.54 -1.59 -1.26
C GLU A 28 -2.53 -1.70 -2.44
N GLY A 29 -2.43 -0.82 -3.44
CA GLY A 29 -3.25 -0.91 -4.66
C GLY A 29 -3.04 -2.22 -5.43
N VAL A 30 -1.79 -2.68 -5.57
CA VAL A 30 -1.47 -3.98 -6.20
C VAL A 30 -2.02 -5.14 -5.37
N PHE A 31 -1.89 -5.05 -4.04
CA PHE A 31 -2.42 -6.05 -3.12
C PHE A 31 -3.96 -6.15 -3.22
N LEU A 32 -4.66 -5.02 -3.16
CA LEU A 32 -6.11 -4.94 -3.30
C LEU A 32 -6.60 -5.52 -4.63
N ASN A 33 -5.90 -5.24 -5.73
CA ASN A 33 -6.21 -5.85 -7.02
C ASN A 33 -6.09 -7.38 -6.97
N THR A 34 -5.03 -7.89 -6.37
CA THR A 34 -4.78 -9.33 -6.23
C THR A 34 -5.84 -9.99 -5.34
N LEU A 35 -6.17 -9.37 -4.20
CA LEU A 35 -7.19 -9.83 -3.28
C LEU A 35 -8.58 -9.83 -3.92
N THR A 36 -8.90 -8.76 -4.66
CA THR A 36 -10.17 -8.65 -5.39
C THR A 36 -10.30 -9.77 -6.42
N LYS A 37 -9.25 -10.04 -7.20
CA LYS A 37 -9.22 -11.17 -8.14
C LYS A 37 -9.44 -12.52 -7.45
N GLU A 38 -8.84 -12.74 -6.29
CA GLU A 38 -9.02 -13.99 -5.54
C GLU A 38 -10.42 -14.13 -4.94
N LEU A 39 -10.99 -13.03 -4.44
CA LEU A 39 -12.39 -13.01 -4.00
C LEU A 39 -13.33 -13.38 -5.16
N PHE A 40 -13.14 -12.80 -6.34
CA PHE A 40 -13.94 -13.15 -7.52
C PHE A 40 -13.72 -14.58 -8.01
N SER A 41 -12.49 -15.10 -7.97
CA SER A 41 -12.19 -16.48 -8.38
C SER A 41 -12.79 -17.51 -7.41
N SER A 42 -12.89 -17.15 -6.13
CA SER A 42 -13.47 -17.98 -5.07
C SER A 42 -15.00 -17.97 -5.06
N ILE A 43 -15.63 -16.91 -5.57
CA ILE A 43 -17.07 -16.89 -5.90
C ILE A 43 -17.25 -17.73 -7.19
N LYS A 44 -16.99 -19.03 -7.09
CA LYS A 44 -17.49 -19.99 -8.07
C LYS A 44 -19.00 -19.98 -7.93
N THR A 45 -19.68 -19.46 -8.94
CA THR A 45 -21.06 -19.84 -9.20
C THR A 45 -21.06 -21.36 -9.26
N ASP A 46 -21.76 -22.00 -8.31
CA ASP A 46 -22.18 -23.37 -8.52
C ASP A 46 -22.89 -23.40 -9.87
N ALA A 47 -22.23 -23.92 -10.88
CA ALA A 47 -22.75 -24.03 -12.25
C ALA A 47 -24.05 -24.85 -12.27
N SER A 48 -24.34 -25.57 -11.18
CA SER A 48 -25.54 -26.35 -10.92
C SER A 48 -26.70 -25.55 -10.29
N VAL A 49 -26.48 -24.34 -9.76
CA VAL A 49 -27.52 -23.56 -9.03
C VAL A 49 -27.72 -22.15 -9.62
N MET A 50 -26.71 -21.57 -10.28
CA MET A 50 -26.76 -20.19 -10.78
C MET A 50 -27.06 -20.12 -12.28
N GLY A 51 -28.35 -20.15 -12.62
CA GLY A 51 -28.90 -19.85 -13.95
C GLY A 51 -29.00 -18.36 -14.26
N GLY A 52 -27.98 -17.58 -13.96
CA GLY A 52 -27.92 -16.15 -14.27
C GLY A 52 -27.01 -15.89 -15.46
N GLY A 53 -27.55 -15.63 -16.65
CA GLY A 53 -26.75 -15.40 -17.85
C GLY A 53 -25.83 -14.17 -17.75
N PHE A 54 -25.20 -13.79 -18.88
CA PHE A 54 -24.26 -12.66 -19.03
C PHE A 54 -24.63 -11.36 -18.29
N GLY A 55 -25.94 -11.06 -18.14
CA GLY A 55 -26.41 -9.91 -17.38
C GLY A 55 -26.13 -9.96 -15.88
N GLU A 56 -26.25 -11.14 -15.24
CA GLU A 56 -25.91 -11.28 -13.81
C GLU A 56 -24.40 -11.16 -13.61
N GLU A 57 -23.59 -11.77 -14.47
CA GLU A 57 -22.13 -11.68 -14.44
C GLU A 57 -21.65 -10.22 -14.58
N THR A 58 -22.25 -9.47 -15.51
CA THR A 58 -21.94 -8.05 -15.71
C THR A 58 -22.32 -7.23 -14.47
N TRP A 59 -23.52 -7.43 -13.92
CA TRP A 59 -23.96 -6.70 -12.73
C TRP A 59 -23.11 -7.02 -11.49
N ARG A 60 -22.73 -8.28 -11.29
CA ARG A 60 -21.83 -8.71 -10.21
C ARG A 60 -20.44 -8.09 -10.33
N SER A 61 -19.92 -8.03 -11.55
CA SER A 61 -18.64 -7.36 -11.84
C SER A 61 -18.70 -5.89 -11.45
N MET A 62 -19.73 -5.16 -11.91
CA MET A 62 -19.94 -3.75 -11.56
C MET A 62 -20.10 -3.53 -10.04
N GLN A 63 -20.91 -4.34 -9.36
CA GLN A 63 -21.12 -4.24 -7.91
C GLN A 63 -19.82 -4.40 -7.13
N SER A 64 -19.01 -5.36 -7.56
CA SER A 64 -17.79 -5.70 -6.86
C SER A 64 -16.67 -4.71 -7.17
N GLU A 65 -16.61 -4.15 -8.38
CA GLU A 65 -15.77 -2.98 -8.69
C GLU A 65 -16.14 -1.79 -7.80
N GLN A 66 -17.42 -1.50 -7.60
CA GLN A 66 -17.87 -0.41 -6.71
C GLN A 66 -17.52 -0.67 -5.24
N LEU A 67 -17.64 -1.92 -4.78
CA LEU A 67 -17.23 -2.31 -3.43
C LEU A 67 -15.73 -2.12 -3.23
N ALA A 68 -14.91 -2.62 -4.18
CA ALA A 68 -13.46 -2.46 -4.14
C ALA A 68 -13.04 -0.98 -4.18
N ASN A 69 -13.66 -0.18 -5.04
CA ASN A 69 -13.40 1.25 -5.13
C ASN A 69 -13.80 2.00 -3.86
N THR A 70 -14.93 1.64 -3.24
CA THR A 70 -15.37 2.21 -1.96
C THR A 70 -14.39 1.88 -0.84
N MET A 71 -13.89 0.64 -0.79
CA MET A 71 -12.87 0.22 0.19
C MET A 71 -11.57 1.01 -0.01
N ALA A 72 -11.09 1.15 -1.26
CA ALA A 72 -9.90 1.94 -1.57
C ALA A 72 -10.06 3.42 -1.17
N GLN A 73 -11.19 4.06 -1.52
CA GLN A 73 -11.45 5.47 -1.22
C GLN A 73 -11.58 5.78 0.28
N ASN A 74 -12.02 4.82 1.09
CA ASN A 74 -12.14 5.00 2.54
C ASN A 74 -10.84 4.66 3.30
N GLY A 75 -9.70 4.59 2.61
CA GLY A 75 -8.39 4.36 3.22
C GLY A 75 -7.83 2.94 3.04
N GLY A 76 -8.32 2.20 2.03
CA GLY A 76 -7.81 0.88 1.72
C GLY A 76 -7.99 -0.12 2.85
N LEU A 77 -6.96 -0.95 3.10
CA LEU A 77 -6.90 -1.89 4.21
C LEU A 77 -6.03 -1.37 5.36
N GLY A 78 -5.43 -0.19 5.22
CA GLY A 78 -4.48 0.39 6.17
C GLY A 78 -3.10 -0.29 6.13
N ILE A 79 -2.78 -1.04 5.07
CA ILE A 79 -1.50 -1.73 4.92
C ILE A 79 -0.39 -0.73 4.67
N ALA A 80 -0.67 0.32 3.90
CA ALA A 80 0.28 1.39 3.63
C ALA A 80 0.70 2.10 4.93
N GLU A 81 -0.25 2.41 5.81
CA GLU A 81 0.00 3.05 7.12
C GLU A 81 0.81 2.15 8.05
N GLN A 82 0.55 0.84 8.04
CA GLN A 82 1.27 -0.13 8.87
C GLN A 82 2.72 -0.32 8.41
N LEU A 83 2.97 -0.30 7.10
CA LEU A 83 4.28 -0.56 6.52
C LEU A 83 5.17 0.70 6.45
N LEU A 84 4.56 1.89 6.40
CA LEU A 84 5.27 3.15 6.25
C LEU A 84 6.41 3.37 7.28
N PRO A 85 6.25 3.11 8.59
CA PRO A 85 7.33 3.28 9.56
C PRO A 85 8.55 2.41 9.25
N ASP A 86 8.33 1.17 8.84
CA ASP A 86 9.39 0.22 8.52
C ASP A 86 10.12 0.63 7.24
N LEU A 87 9.38 1.05 6.19
CA LEU A 87 9.98 1.54 4.95
C LEU A 87 10.79 2.82 5.16
N LEU A 88 10.31 3.72 6.02
CA LEU A 88 11.06 4.93 6.38
C LEU A 88 12.34 4.57 7.13
N ALA A 89 12.29 3.64 8.09
CA ALA A 89 13.47 3.17 8.82
C ALA A 89 14.51 2.54 7.87
N MET A 90 14.05 1.72 6.91
CA MET A 90 14.93 1.15 5.87
C MET A 90 15.55 2.23 4.98
N GLN A 91 14.75 3.24 4.58
CA GLN A 91 15.22 4.34 3.74
C GLN A 91 16.21 5.26 4.47
N GLU A 92 16.02 5.47 5.78
CA GLU A 92 16.97 6.16 6.66
C GLU A 92 18.29 5.40 6.78
N ALA A 93 18.23 4.09 7.03
CA ALA A 93 19.41 3.23 7.10
C ALA A 93 20.22 3.25 5.79
N ALA A 94 19.53 3.16 4.64
CA ALA A 94 20.17 3.24 3.32
C ALA A 94 20.79 4.62 3.05
N ASN A 95 20.12 5.71 3.44
CA ASN A 95 20.65 7.07 3.27
C ASN A 95 21.87 7.33 4.16
N ASN A 96 21.89 6.82 5.40
CA ASN A 96 23.00 6.97 6.33
C ASN A 96 24.26 6.20 5.89
N GLN A 97 24.12 5.10 5.14
CA GLN A 97 25.27 4.40 4.53
C GLN A 97 25.91 5.22 3.41
N ASN A 98 25.11 6.01 2.68
CA ASN A 98 25.57 6.79 1.53
C ASN A 98 26.29 8.09 1.93
N THR A 99 26.16 8.51 3.20
CA THR A 99 26.78 9.74 3.73
C THR A 99 28.08 9.51 4.49
N LEU A 100 28.58 8.26 4.57
CA LEU A 100 29.88 7.94 5.17
C LEU A 100 31.04 8.47 4.30
N PRO A 101 31.81 9.48 4.74
CA PRO A 101 32.99 9.93 4.02
C PRO A 101 34.14 8.95 4.30
N GLY A 102 34.45 8.05 3.37
CA GLY A 102 35.71 7.30 3.42
C GLY A 102 35.79 5.88 2.85
N ALA A 103 34.77 5.31 2.21
CA ALA A 103 34.84 3.93 1.69
C ALA A 103 35.39 3.80 0.25
N TYR A 104 36.10 4.81 -0.25
CA TYR A 104 36.89 4.71 -1.48
C TYR A 104 38.30 5.25 -1.23
N LYS A 105 39.19 4.37 -0.75
CA LYS A 105 40.63 4.40 -1.02
C LYS A 105 41.12 2.97 -1.18
#